data_AF-Q9BLJ4-F1
#
_entry.id   AF-Q9BLJ4-F1
#
_cell.length_a   1.000
_cell.length_b   1.000
_cell.length_c   1.000
_cell.angle_alpha   90.00
_cell.angle_beta   90.00
_cell.angle_gamma   90.00
#
_symmetry.space_group_name_H-M   'P 1'
#
loop_
_entity.id
_entity.type
_entity.pdbx_description
1 polymer ?
#
loop_
_entity_poly.entity_id
_entity_poly.type
_entity_poly.pdbx_seq_one_letter_code
_entity_poly.pdbx_strand_id
1 'polypeptide(L)' 'MNKLFIVALVVALAVATMAQEVHDDVEEQSVPRVRRGYGCPFNQYQCHSHCRGIRGYKGGYCTGRFKQTCKCY' A
#
# COMPACT_ATOMS: atom_id res chain seq x y z
N MET A 1 17.68 24.56 -39.70
CA MET A 1 16.33 24.78 -39.13
C MET A 1 15.64 23.48 -38.72
N ASN A 2 15.87 22.35 -39.39
CA ASN A 2 15.16 21.09 -39.13
C ASN A 2 15.47 20.44 -37.76
N LYS A 3 16.66 20.69 -37.20
CA LYS A 3 17.03 20.16 -35.86
C LYS A 3 16.20 20.79 -34.74
N LEU A 4 15.85 22.07 -34.87
CA LEU A 4 15.01 22.77 -33.90
C LEU A 4 13.57 22.26 -33.94
N PHE A 5 13.05 21.93 -35.13
CA PHE A 5 11.74 21.30 -35.27
C PHE A 5 11.69 19.91 -34.64
N ILE A 6 12.72 19.08 -34.84
CA ILE A 6 12.79 17.75 -34.23
C ILE A 6 12.83 17.86 -32.70
N VAL A 7 13.65 18.78 -32.17
CA VAL A 7 13.72 19.02 -30.71
C VAL A 7 12.38 19.50 -30.16
N ALA A 8 11.71 20.44 -30.84
CA ALA A 8 10.38 20.90 -30.43
C ALA A 8 9.32 19.78 -30.46
N LEU A 9 9.38 18.89 -31.45
CA LEU A 9 8.45 17.76 -31.59
C LEU A 9 8.67 16.71 -30.50
N VAL A 10 9.93 16.39 -30.18
CA VAL A 10 10.28 15.47 -29.09
C VAL A 10 9.87 16.03 -27.74
N VAL A 11 10.06 17.34 -27.50
CA VAL A 11 9.63 17.99 -26.27
C VAL A 11 8.10 18.00 -26.17
N ALA A 12 7.38 18.30 -27.25
CA ALA A 12 5.92 18.27 -27.25
C ALA A 12 5.36 16.86 -26.97
N LEU A 13 5.95 15.82 -27.57
CA LEU A 13 5.61 14.41 -27.30
C LEU A 13 5.87 14.04 -25.83
N ALA A 14 6.99 14.48 -25.25
CA ALA A 14 7.32 14.21 -23.86
C ALA A 14 6.40 14.94 -22.86
N VAL A 15 5.86 16.11 -23.20
CA VAL A 15 4.91 16.82 -22.33
C VAL A 15 3.52 16.18 -22.43
N ALA A 16 3.12 15.67 -23.61
CA ALA A 16 1.83 15.01 -23.79
C ALA A 16 1.70 13.71 -22.97
N THR A 17 2.80 12.98 -22.76
CA THR A 17 2.80 11.77 -21.91
C THR A 17 2.56 12.05 -20.42
N MET A 18 2.61 13.31 -19.98
CA MET A 18 2.37 13.68 -18.58
C MET A 18 0.89 13.94 -18.27
N ALA A 19 0.02 13.92 -19.29
CA ALA A 19 -1.41 14.18 -19.17
C ALA A 19 -2.30 12.93 -19.38
N GLN A 20 -1.70 11.74 -19.52
CA GLN A 20 -2.44 10.50 -19.72
C GLN A 20 -1.99 9.43 -18.73
N GLU A 21 -2.65 9.40 -17.58
CA GLU A 21 -2.97 8.15 -16.91
C GLU A 21 -4.49 8.07 -16.76
N VAL A 22 -5.14 7.65 -17.85
CA VAL A 22 -6.40 6.91 -17.73
C VAL A 22 -6.00 5.50 -17.32
N HIS A 23 -6.23 5.17 -16.05
CA HIS A 23 -6.69 3.84 -15.67
C HIS A 23 -8.06 4.04 -15.03
N ASP A 24 -9.08 3.76 -15.85
CA ASP A 24 -10.40 3.39 -15.38
C ASP A 24 -10.27 1.99 -14.79
N ASP A 25 -10.15 1.89 -13.47
CA ASP A 25 -10.46 0.68 -12.73
C ASP A 25 -11.15 1.13 -11.44
N VAL A 26 -12.42 0.78 -11.31
CA VAL A 26 -13.23 0.96 -10.10
C VAL A 26 -12.61 0.13 -8.97
N GLU A 27 -11.63 0.66 -8.26
CA GLU A 27 -11.36 0.21 -6.90
C GLU A 27 -12.22 1.04 -5.97
N GLU A 28 -13.35 0.44 -5.60
CA GLU A 28 -14.06 0.74 -4.37
C GLU A 28 -13.02 0.95 -3.27
N GLN A 29 -12.78 2.23 -2.94
CA GLN A 29 -11.79 2.66 -1.97
C GLN A 29 -12.27 2.18 -0.60
N SER A 30 -12.05 0.90 -0.33
CA SER A 30 -12.24 0.32 0.98
C SER A 30 -11.33 1.15 1.88
N VAL A 31 -11.96 1.95 2.74
CA VAL A 31 -11.29 2.82 3.71
C VAL A 31 -10.07 2.07 4.22
N PRO A 32 -8.83 2.59 4.02
CA PRO A 32 -7.64 1.84 4.39
C PRO A 32 -7.82 1.44 5.84
N ARG A 33 -8.09 0.15 6.07
CA ARG A 33 -8.33 -0.34 7.43
C ARG A 33 -7.04 -0.03 8.14
N VAL A 34 -7.07 0.98 9.01
CA VAL A 34 -5.94 1.35 9.83
C VAL A 34 -5.58 0.08 10.58
N ARG A 35 -4.53 -0.59 10.11
CA ARG A 35 -4.07 -1.84 10.70
C ARG A 35 -3.48 -1.45 12.03
N ARG A 36 -4.33 -1.39 13.06
CA ARG A 36 -3.89 -1.24 14.44
C ARG A 36 -2.92 -2.38 14.66
N GLY A 37 -1.66 -2.08 14.92
CA GLY A 37 -0.62 -3.10 15.07
C GLY A 37 -0.88 -4.06 16.24
N TYR A 38 -1.94 -3.86 17.04
CA TYR A 38 -2.28 -4.64 18.23
C TYR A 38 -1.03 -4.92 19.08
N GLY A 39 -0.32 -3.85 19.43
CA GLY A 39 0.92 -3.89 20.20
C GLY A 39 2.20 -4.07 19.39
N CYS A 40 2.12 -4.49 18.14
CA CYS A 40 3.28 -4.59 17.26
C CYS A 40 3.83 -3.18 16.90
N PRO A 41 5.16 -2.96 16.92
CA PRO A 41 6.24 -3.95 17.04
C PRO A 41 6.71 -4.25 18.48
N PHE A 42 6.31 -3.45 19.46
CA PHE A 42 6.92 -3.47 20.81
C PHE A 42 6.31 -4.49 21.77
N ASN A 43 5.10 -4.97 21.48
CA ASN A 43 4.30 -5.82 22.36
C ASN A 43 3.56 -6.91 21.57
N GLN A 44 4.26 -8.01 21.31
CA GLN A 44 3.69 -9.19 20.64
C GLN A 44 2.61 -9.88 21.48
N TYR A 45 2.70 -9.79 22.81
CA TYR A 45 1.72 -10.40 23.71
C TYR A 45 0.32 -9.80 23.50
N GLN A 46 0.24 -8.49 23.29
CA GLN A 46 -1.04 -7.82 22.98
C GLN A 46 -1.65 -8.33 21.67
N CYS A 47 -0.83 -8.57 20.63
CA CYS A 47 -1.28 -9.16 19.36
C CYS A 47 -1.75 -10.60 19.55
N HIS A 48 -0.99 -11.39 20.31
CA HIS A 48 -1.34 -12.78 20.60
C HIS A 48 -2.66 -12.90 21.38
N SER A 49 -2.82 -12.10 22.43
CA SER A 49 -4.03 -12.03 23.25
C SER A 49 -5.24 -11.58 22.43
N HIS A 50 -5.07 -10.54 21.59
CA HIS A 50 -6.12 -10.06 20.69
C HIS A 50 -6.64 -11.19 19.79
N CYS A 51 -5.73 -11.88 19.09
CA CYS A 51 -6.12 -12.95 18.17
C CYS A 51 -6.73 -14.16 18.90
N ARG A 52 -6.25 -14.52 20.11
CA ARG A 52 -6.82 -15.61 20.90
C ARG A 52 -8.25 -15.33 21.38
N GLY A 53 -8.65 -14.06 21.47
CA GLY A 53 -10.03 -13.67 21.74
C GLY A 53 -10.97 -13.77 20.52
N ILE A 54 -10.42 -13.89 19.31
CA ILE A 54 -11.21 -14.05 18.09
C ILE A 54 -11.53 -15.54 17.91
N ARG A 55 -12.82 -15.86 17.75
CA ARG A 55 -13.28 -17.23 17.55
C ARG A 55 -12.62 -17.84 16.30
N GLY A 56 -11.92 -18.96 16.50
CA GLY A 56 -11.28 -19.73 15.42
C GLY A 56 -9.78 -19.50 15.27
N TYR A 57 -9.19 -18.51 15.96
CA TYR A 57 -7.75 -18.30 15.98
C TYR A 57 -7.14 -18.83 17.28
N LYS A 58 -5.95 -19.43 17.19
CA LYS A 58 -5.18 -19.93 18.34
C LYS A 58 -4.31 -18.84 18.95
N GLY A 59 -3.95 -17.83 18.17
CA GLY A 59 -3.13 -16.71 18.62
C GLY A 59 -2.69 -15.82 17.47
N GLY A 60 -1.73 -14.94 17.72
CA GLY A 60 -1.22 -14.01 16.71
C GLY A 60 0.24 -13.63 16.93
N TYR A 61 0.88 -13.11 15.89
CA TYR A 61 2.25 -12.63 15.92
C TYR A 61 2.46 -11.39 15.03
N CYS A 62 3.45 -10.58 15.39
CA CYS A 62 3.87 -9.42 14.61
C CYS A 62 4.68 -9.83 13.37
N THR A 63 4.32 -9.30 12.21
CA THR A 63 4.90 -9.62 10.91
C THR A 63 5.13 -8.36 10.06
N GLY A 64 5.83 -8.54 8.93
CA GLY A 64 6.26 -7.47 8.02
C GLY A 64 7.65 -6.92 8.33
N ARG A 65 8.19 -6.10 7.41
CA ARG A 65 9.57 -5.55 7.47
C ARG A 65 9.89 -4.84 8.78
N PHE A 66 8.91 -4.13 9.33
CA PHE A 66 9.03 -3.37 10.57
C PHE A 66 8.21 -3.97 11.72
N LYS A 67 7.69 -5.20 11.57
CA LYS A 67 6.80 -5.84 12.55
C LYS A 67 5.63 -4.94 12.97
N GLN A 68 5.02 -4.18 12.07
CA GLN A 68 3.89 -3.29 12.39
C GLN A 68 2.52 -3.97 12.23
N THR A 69 2.50 -5.16 11.63
CA THR A 69 1.26 -5.88 11.33
C THR A 69 1.08 -7.05 12.29
N CYS A 70 -0.06 -7.14 12.97
CA CYS A 70 -0.45 -8.34 13.71
C CYS A 70 -1.15 -9.33 12.76
N LYS A 71 -0.71 -10.59 12.74
CA LYS A 71 -1.31 -11.68 11.96
C LYS A 71 -1.80 -12.79 12.90
N CYS A 72 -3.11 -13.06 12.84
CA CYS A 72 -3.73 -14.16 13.57
C CYS A 72 -3.56 -15.50 12.82
N TYR A 73 -3.42 -16.59 13.56
CA TYR A 73 -3.34 -17.97 13.06
C TYR A 73 -4.17 -18.92 13.93
#